data_AF-A0A177GCM3-F1
#
_entry.id   AF-A0A177GCM3-F1
#
_cell.length_a   1.000
_cell.length_b   1.000
_cell.length_c   1.000
_cell.angle_alpha   90.00
_cell.angle_beta   90.00
_cell.angle_gamma   90.00
#
_symmetry.space_group_name_H-M   'P 1'
#
loop_
_entity.id
_entity.type
_entity.pdbx_description
1 polymer ?
#
loop_
_entity_poly.entity_id
_entity_poly.type
_entity_poly.pdbx_seq_one_letter_code
_entity_poly.pdbx_strand_id
1 'polypeptide(L)'
;MIARPNPSRILSDARHVAGVAMPAILTNLATPVAGAYVTGAMASFGLEAVGGQASIERMVPVLFSLVFALTGSVGPIMAQNLGAGQYDRVRETLTAALKLVMISVGSTWVLLAALQDYVVAGFHAQGNAALLIHLFCSWTIGAFLFVGMLFVANAAFNNLGFPLYSTAFNWGRATLGTVPFVWFGSRFGPAGVQLGHAAGGIVFGSLAVITAFRVTRTLSSPCPAHVPAGPGEVPVSDVPTVSAEAAMAELDELEAPAFRETDRNEDHVKTDH
;
A
#
# COMPACT_ATOMS: atom_id res chain seq x y z
N MET A 1 -31.61 17.48 3.57
CA MET A 1 -32.35 16.86 4.69
C MET A 1 -31.66 15.55 5.04
N ILE A 2 -30.94 15.49 6.16
CA ILE A 2 -30.35 14.24 6.65
C ILE A 2 -31.43 13.52 7.45
N ALA A 3 -31.92 12.40 6.95
CA ALA A 3 -32.92 11.57 7.63
C ALA A 3 -32.30 10.92 8.89
N ARG A 4 -33.09 10.77 9.97
CA ARG A 4 -32.61 10.12 11.20
C ARG A 4 -32.24 8.66 10.92
N PRO A 5 -31.09 8.16 11.43
CA PRO A 5 -30.66 6.79 11.21
C PRO A 5 -31.71 5.82 11.77
N ASN A 6 -32.16 4.88 10.93
CA ASN A 6 -33.13 3.88 11.34
C ASN A 6 -32.39 2.67 11.94
N PRO A 7 -32.48 2.42 13.26
CA PRO A 7 -31.75 1.35 13.91
C PRO A 7 -32.11 -0.05 13.38
N SER A 8 -33.30 -0.22 12.81
CA SER A 8 -33.72 -1.50 12.23
C SER A 8 -33.04 -1.82 10.90
N ARG A 9 -32.44 -0.83 10.23
CA ARG A 9 -31.73 -1.00 8.95
C ARG A 9 -30.22 -1.16 9.13
N ILE A 10 -29.67 -0.70 10.26
CA ILE A 10 -28.23 -0.77 10.57
C ILE A 10 -27.68 -2.19 10.37
N LEU A 11 -28.36 -3.24 10.85
CA LEU A 11 -27.86 -4.60 10.74
C LEU A 11 -27.88 -5.13 9.29
N SER A 12 -28.91 -4.78 8.51
CA SER A 12 -29.04 -5.18 7.12
C SER A 12 -28.00 -4.47 6.25
N ASP A 13 -27.87 -3.16 6.44
CA ASP A 13 -26.93 -2.31 5.70
C ASP A 13 -25.48 -2.68 6.10
N ALA A 14 -25.20 -2.92 7.38
CA ALA A 14 -23.92 -3.41 7.84
C ALA A 14 -23.54 -4.76 7.24
N ARG A 15 -24.49 -5.70 7.08
CA ARG A 15 -24.22 -6.99 6.42
C ARG A 15 -23.90 -6.82 4.93
N HIS A 16 -24.55 -5.88 4.26
CA HIS A 16 -24.28 -5.56 2.87
C HIS A 16 -22.89 -4.92 2.70
N VAL A 17 -22.57 -3.92 3.52
CA VAL A 17 -21.26 -3.27 3.57
C VAL A 17 -20.15 -4.26 3.95
N ALA A 18 -20.39 -5.15 4.92
CA ALA A 18 -19.43 -6.16 5.33
C ALA A 18 -19.02 -7.11 4.20
N GLY A 19 -19.90 -7.37 3.22
CA GLY A 19 -19.58 -8.18 2.05
C GLY A 19 -18.42 -7.61 1.20
N VAL A 20 -18.23 -6.29 1.22
CA VAL A 20 -17.15 -5.60 0.50
C VAL A 20 -16.03 -5.17 1.45
N ALA A 21 -16.38 -4.65 2.62
CA ALA A 21 -15.44 -4.13 3.59
C ALA A 21 -14.58 -5.22 4.25
N MET A 22 -15.14 -6.39 4.57
CA MET A 22 -14.37 -7.44 5.26
C MET A 22 -13.19 -7.95 4.43
N PRO A 23 -13.33 -8.32 3.15
CA PRO A 23 -12.20 -8.71 2.31
C PRO A 23 -11.11 -7.63 2.19
N ALA A 24 -11.53 -6.36 2.10
CA ALA A 24 -10.61 -5.22 2.05
C ALA A 24 -9.86 -5.05 3.38
N ILE A 25 -10.57 -5.13 4.51
CA ILE A 25 -9.97 -5.07 5.86
C ILE A 25 -8.99 -6.22 6.05
N LEU A 26 -9.38 -7.46 5.73
CA LEU A 26 -8.51 -8.64 5.80
C LEU A 26 -7.26 -8.45 4.94
N THR A 27 -7.40 -7.90 3.74
CA THR A 27 -6.26 -7.64 2.86
C THR A 27 -5.29 -6.63 3.47
N ASN A 28 -5.80 -5.58 4.11
CA ASN A 28 -4.99 -4.56 4.76
C ASN A 28 -4.40 -5.00 6.11
N LEU A 29 -5.01 -5.98 6.78
CA LEU A 29 -4.51 -6.56 8.04
C LEU A 29 -3.26 -7.43 7.87
N ALA A 30 -2.98 -7.93 6.66
CA ALA A 30 -1.81 -8.79 6.42
C ALA A 30 -0.49 -8.10 6.83
N THR A 31 -0.32 -6.81 6.50
CA THR A 31 0.88 -6.04 6.83
C THR A 31 1.09 -5.84 8.34
N PRO A 32 0.12 -5.31 9.12
CA PRO A 32 0.29 -5.16 10.56
C PRO A 32 0.43 -6.49 11.29
N VAL A 33 -0.22 -7.57 10.82
CA VAL A 33 -0.02 -8.92 11.38
C VAL A 33 1.42 -9.40 11.19
N ALA A 34 1.97 -9.25 9.98
CA ALA A 34 3.36 -9.58 9.71
C ALA A 34 4.34 -8.71 10.54
N GLY A 35 4.06 -7.41 10.65
CA GLY A 35 4.85 -6.48 11.47
C GLY A 35 4.84 -6.86 12.95
N ALA A 36 3.67 -7.17 13.51
CA ALA A 36 3.55 -7.63 14.90
C ALA A 36 4.36 -8.91 15.16
N TYR A 37 4.34 -9.86 14.21
CA TYR A 37 5.15 -11.08 14.32
C TYR A 37 6.66 -10.78 14.31
N VAL A 38 7.12 -9.93 13.38
CA VAL A 38 8.54 -9.52 13.29
C VAL A 38 8.97 -8.78 14.56
N THR A 39 8.15 -7.86 15.07
CA THR A 39 8.41 -7.14 16.33
C THR A 39 8.46 -8.10 17.52
N GLY A 40 7.56 -9.08 17.58
CA GLY A 40 7.60 -10.14 18.60
C GLY A 40 8.88 -10.98 18.54
N ALA A 41 9.33 -11.34 17.33
CA ALA A 41 10.61 -12.03 17.14
C ALA A 41 11.79 -11.14 17.58
N MET A 42 11.76 -9.84 17.24
CA MET A 42 12.80 -8.89 17.58
C MET A 42 12.89 -8.62 19.09
N ALA A 43 11.76 -8.67 19.80
CA ALA A 43 11.68 -8.47 21.25
C ALA A 43 12.52 -9.47 22.05
N SER A 44 12.75 -10.68 21.52
CA SER A 44 13.63 -11.67 22.14
C SER A 44 15.11 -11.25 22.18
N PHE A 45 15.50 -10.22 21.41
CA PHE A 45 16.86 -9.66 21.35
C PHE A 45 17.01 -8.32 22.08
N GLY A 46 16.01 -7.92 22.86
CA GLY A 46 16.05 -6.74 23.73
C GLY A 46 15.51 -5.46 23.10
N LEU A 47 15.41 -4.41 23.93
CA LEU A 47 14.81 -3.12 23.58
C LEU A 47 15.56 -2.40 22.45
N GLU A 48 16.88 -2.53 22.38
CA GLU A 48 17.67 -1.93 21.31
C GLU A 48 17.31 -2.50 19.94
N ALA A 49 17.08 -3.81 19.83
CA ALA A 49 16.72 -4.45 18.57
C ALA A 49 15.32 -3.99 18.10
N VAL A 50 14.35 -3.93 19.02
CA VAL A 50 13.01 -3.39 18.74
C VAL A 50 13.08 -1.90 18.37
N GLY A 51 13.92 -1.12 19.05
CA GLY A 51 14.14 0.29 18.75
C GLY A 51 14.73 0.51 17.36
N GLY A 52 15.74 -0.26 16.97
CA GLY A 52 16.33 -0.24 15.63
C GLY A 52 15.30 -0.57 14.54
N GLN A 53 14.51 -1.63 14.75
CA GLN A 53 13.43 -2.01 13.84
C GLN A 53 12.39 -0.89 13.71
N ALA A 54 11.94 -0.30 14.83
CA ALA A 54 10.98 0.80 14.82
C ALA A 54 11.52 2.06 14.11
N SER A 55 12.81 2.35 14.25
CA SER A 55 13.46 3.45 13.52
C SER A 55 13.43 3.21 12.01
N ILE A 56 13.73 1.98 11.56
CA ILE A 56 13.62 1.60 10.14
C ILE A 56 12.18 1.77 9.64
N GLU A 57 11.19 1.27 10.38
CA GLU A 57 9.78 1.35 10.01
C GLU A 57 9.28 2.80 9.85
N ARG A 58 9.79 3.74 10.65
CA ARG A 58 9.47 5.17 10.51
C ARG A 58 10.14 5.84 9.32
N MET A 59 11.33 5.39 8.92
CA MET A 59 12.03 5.92 7.75
C MET A 59 11.39 5.46 6.44
N VAL A 60 10.91 4.21 6.39
CA VAL A 60 10.40 3.57 5.16
C VAL A 60 9.38 4.44 4.40
N PRO A 61 8.32 5.00 5.02
CA PRO A 61 7.37 5.84 4.28
C PRO A 61 7.97 7.10 3.68
N VAL A 62 8.96 7.69 4.34
CA VAL A 62 9.65 8.89 3.85
C VAL A 62 10.56 8.53 2.67
N LEU A 63 11.37 7.49 2.85
CA LEU A 63 12.35 7.00 1.86
C LEU A 63 11.70 6.50 0.56
N PHE A 64 10.49 5.96 0.66
CA PHE A 64 9.77 5.35 -0.46
C PHE A 64 8.45 6.05 -0.78
N SER A 65 8.29 7.31 -0.37
CA SER A 65 7.10 8.13 -0.63
C SER A 65 6.74 8.19 -2.12
N LEU A 66 7.73 8.32 -3.00
CA LEU A 66 7.52 8.30 -4.45
C LEU A 66 6.98 6.94 -4.94
N VAL A 67 7.45 5.83 -4.38
CA VAL A 67 6.92 4.49 -4.71
C VAL A 67 5.48 4.35 -4.24
N PHE A 68 5.15 4.85 -3.05
CA PHE A 68 3.79 4.82 -2.54
C PHE A 68 2.86 5.69 -3.39
N ALA A 69 3.27 6.90 -3.76
CA ALA A 69 2.52 7.78 -4.65
C ALA A 69 2.31 7.14 -6.04
N LEU A 70 3.33 6.51 -6.60
CA LEU A 70 3.26 5.81 -7.89
C LEU A 70 2.17 4.72 -7.88
N THR A 71 2.02 3.98 -6.78
CA THR A 71 1.01 2.90 -6.72
C THR A 71 -0.42 3.42 -6.78
N GLY A 72 -0.67 4.64 -6.29
CA GLY A 72 -1.98 5.29 -6.35
C GLY A 72 -2.34 5.78 -7.76
N SER A 73 -1.35 6.16 -8.58
CA SER A 73 -1.60 6.69 -9.94
C SER A 73 -1.61 5.61 -11.02
N VAL A 74 -0.80 4.56 -10.87
CA VAL A 74 -0.65 3.49 -11.87
C VAL A 74 -1.94 2.69 -12.06
N GLY A 75 -2.69 2.45 -10.98
CA GLY A 75 -3.96 1.71 -11.02
C GLY A 75 -5.00 2.33 -11.97
N PRO A 76 -5.39 3.60 -11.76
CA PRO A 76 -6.31 4.31 -12.65
C PRO A 76 -5.85 4.36 -14.10
N ILE A 77 -4.56 4.58 -14.37
CA ILE A 77 -4.01 4.61 -15.72
C ILE A 77 -4.17 3.24 -16.40
N MET A 78 -3.90 2.15 -15.68
CA MET A 78 -4.12 0.79 -16.19
C MET A 78 -5.59 0.49 -16.45
N ALA A 79 -6.49 0.89 -15.55
CA ALA A 79 -7.93 0.71 -15.70
C ALA A 79 -8.47 1.46 -16.92
N GLN A 80 -8.03 2.70 -17.15
CA GLN A 80 -8.41 3.50 -18.31
C GLN A 80 -7.92 2.88 -19.63
N ASN A 81 -6.66 2.45 -19.67
CA ASN A 81 -6.13 1.75 -20.85
C ASN A 81 -6.86 0.43 -21.12
N LEU A 82 -7.24 -0.30 -20.07
CA LEU A 82 -8.05 -1.52 -20.19
C LEU A 82 -9.46 -1.20 -20.73
N GLY A 83 -10.13 -0.18 -20.18
CA GLY A 83 -11.46 0.26 -20.62
C GLY A 83 -11.48 0.75 -22.06
N ALA A 84 -10.37 1.32 -22.54
CA ALA A 84 -10.18 1.72 -23.94
C ALA A 84 -9.72 0.57 -24.87
N GLY A 85 -9.59 -0.66 -24.37
CA GLY A 85 -9.10 -1.82 -25.14
C GLY A 85 -7.62 -1.75 -25.54
N GLN A 86 -6.84 -0.86 -24.93
CA GLN A 86 -5.43 -0.60 -25.26
C GLN A 86 -4.49 -1.48 -24.41
N TYR A 87 -4.57 -2.81 -24.61
CA TYR A 87 -3.84 -3.79 -23.80
C TYR A 87 -2.32 -3.63 -23.80
N ASP A 88 -1.73 -3.17 -24.91
CA ASP A 88 -0.29 -2.91 -24.99
C ASP A 88 0.11 -1.75 -24.08
N ARG A 89 -0.73 -0.71 -23.97
CA ARG A 89 -0.49 0.40 -23.04
C ARG A 89 -0.64 0.01 -21.59
N VAL A 90 -1.47 -1.00 -21.27
CA VAL A 90 -1.50 -1.57 -19.91
C VAL A 90 -0.13 -2.18 -19.55
N ARG A 91 0.49 -2.93 -20.47
CA ARG A 91 1.81 -3.54 -20.27
C ARG A 91 2.93 -2.50 -20.23
N GLU A 92 2.83 -1.47 -21.05
CA GLU A 92 3.73 -0.33 -21.04
C GLU A 92 3.66 0.40 -19.69
N THR A 93 2.46 0.67 -19.19
CA THR A 93 2.24 1.28 -17.87
C THR A 93 2.84 0.43 -16.76
N LEU A 94 2.64 -0.89 -16.78
CA LEU A 94 3.24 -1.82 -15.81
C LEU A 94 4.76 -1.74 -15.85
N THR A 95 5.35 -1.80 -17.04
CA THR A 95 6.79 -1.80 -17.23
C THR A 95 7.41 -0.47 -16.82
N ALA A 96 6.75 0.65 -17.15
CA ALA A 96 7.17 1.99 -16.75
C ALA A 96 7.13 2.15 -15.23
N ALA A 97 6.07 1.69 -14.58
CA ALA A 97 5.95 1.71 -13.13
C ALA A 97 7.07 0.90 -12.45
N LEU A 98 7.34 -0.32 -12.92
CA LEU A 98 8.43 -1.15 -12.37
C LEU A 98 9.81 -0.52 -12.56
N LYS A 99 10.06 0.15 -13.70
CA LYS A 99 11.29 0.92 -13.94
C LYS A 99 11.42 2.09 -12.97
N LEU A 100 10.34 2.83 -12.72
CA LEU A 100 10.33 3.92 -11.75
C LEU A 100 10.63 3.41 -10.34
N VAL A 101 10.01 2.31 -9.91
CA VAL A 101 10.34 1.68 -8.62
C VAL A 101 11.83 1.33 -8.54
N MET A 102 12.39 0.74 -9.60
CA MET A 102 13.82 0.39 -9.63
C MET A 102 14.73 1.62 -9.51
N ILE A 103 14.43 2.70 -10.23
CA ILE A 103 15.19 3.95 -10.17
C ILE A 103 15.05 4.59 -8.79
N SER A 104 13.84 4.67 -8.24
CA SER A 104 13.57 5.26 -6.93
C SER A 104 14.30 4.50 -5.83
N VAL A 105 14.11 3.18 -5.75
CA VAL A 105 14.75 2.36 -4.71
C VAL A 105 16.27 2.34 -4.89
N GLY A 106 16.77 2.24 -6.12
CA GLY A 106 18.21 2.30 -6.40
C GLY A 106 18.84 3.63 -5.96
N SER A 107 18.19 4.75 -6.26
CA SER A 107 18.65 6.09 -5.84
C SER A 107 18.66 6.22 -4.32
N THR A 108 17.58 5.79 -3.65
CA THR A 108 17.48 5.80 -2.19
C THR A 108 18.53 4.89 -1.54
N TRP A 109 18.83 3.74 -2.14
CA TRP A 109 19.87 2.84 -1.66
C TRP A 109 21.26 3.50 -1.73
N VAL A 110 21.63 4.09 -2.86
CA VAL A 110 22.90 4.81 -3.01
C VAL A 110 23.01 5.94 -1.98
N LEU A 111 21.94 6.71 -1.81
CA LEU A 111 21.89 7.81 -0.83
C LEU A 111 22.10 7.29 0.60
N LEU A 112 21.40 6.23 1.00
CA LEU A 112 21.53 5.68 2.34
C LEU A 112 22.88 4.99 2.57
N ALA A 113 23.46 4.35 1.55
CA ALA A 113 24.80 3.79 1.67
C ALA A 113 25.85 4.87 1.96
N ALA A 114 25.71 6.06 1.36
CA ALA A 114 26.58 7.20 1.60
C ALA A 114 26.31 7.90 2.95
N LEU A 115 25.07 7.88 3.44
CA LEU A 115 24.64 8.62 4.64
C LEU A 115 24.39 7.74 5.88
N GLN A 116 24.69 6.45 5.83
CA GLN A 116 24.31 5.50 6.89
C GLN A 116 24.80 5.90 8.29
N ASP A 117 26.03 6.44 8.39
CA ASP A 117 26.58 6.87 9.68
C ASP A 117 25.80 8.07 10.26
N TYR A 118 25.37 8.99 9.39
CA TYR A 118 24.51 10.11 9.77
C TYR A 118 23.11 9.64 10.18
N VAL A 119 22.58 8.60 9.53
CA VAL A 119 21.30 8.00 9.91
C VAL A 119 21.40 7.38 11.30
N VAL A 120 22.42 6.57 11.56
CA VAL A 120 22.66 5.96 12.88
C VAL A 120 22.83 7.01 13.97
N ALA A 121 23.60 8.07 13.68
CA ALA A 121 23.80 9.20 14.60
C ALA A 121 22.48 9.96 14.85
N GLY A 122 21.68 10.22 13.82
CA GLY A 122 20.40 10.93 13.94
C GLY A 122 19.37 10.21 14.81
N PHE A 123 19.40 8.88 14.84
CA PHE A 123 18.57 8.07 15.74
C PHE A 123 19.20 7.80 17.11
N HIS A 124 20.40 8.34 17.38
CA HIS A 124 21.21 8.03 18.56
C HIS A 124 21.31 6.51 18.81
N ALA A 125 21.39 5.74 17.72
CA ALA A 125 21.29 4.29 17.78
C ALA A 125 22.60 3.68 18.29
N GLN A 126 22.49 2.69 19.18
CA GLN A 126 23.61 1.96 19.78
C GLN A 126 23.35 0.46 19.72
N GLY A 127 24.41 -0.34 19.89
CA GLY A 127 24.32 -1.81 19.97
C GLY A 127 23.52 -2.43 18.83
N ASN A 128 22.48 -3.19 19.17
CA ASN A 128 21.65 -3.88 18.17
C ASN A 128 20.90 -2.90 17.26
N ALA A 129 20.55 -1.70 17.75
CA ALA A 129 19.84 -0.71 16.93
C ALA A 129 20.73 -0.22 15.77
N ALA A 130 21.99 0.13 16.07
CA ALA A 130 22.95 0.58 15.08
C ALA A 130 23.25 -0.53 14.05
N LEU A 131 23.44 -1.77 14.52
CA LEU A 131 23.65 -2.93 13.66
C LEU A 131 22.52 -3.10 12.62
N LEU A 132 21.26 -3.04 13.05
CA LEU A 132 20.09 -3.22 12.18
C LEU A 132 19.96 -2.09 11.17
N ILE A 133 20.24 -0.84 11.57
CA ILE A 133 20.20 0.33 10.68
C ILE A 133 21.31 0.23 9.63
N HIS A 134 22.54 -0.13 10.00
CA HIS A 134 23.62 -0.35 9.03
C HIS A 134 23.29 -1.49 8.06
N LEU A 135 22.74 -2.59 8.56
CA LEU A 135 22.30 -3.72 7.75
C LEU A 135 21.15 -3.34 6.81
N PHE A 136 20.27 -2.43 7.24
CA PHE A 136 19.24 -1.81 6.41
C PHE A 136 19.85 -1.03 5.26
N CYS A 137 20.65 -0.02 5.57
CA CYS A 137 21.24 0.88 4.58
C CYS A 137 22.15 0.15 3.59
N SER A 138 22.82 -0.92 4.03
CA SER A 138 23.79 -1.65 3.19
C SER A 138 23.15 -2.74 2.35
N TRP A 139 22.27 -3.57 2.92
CA TRP A 139 21.82 -4.81 2.27
C TRP A 139 20.30 -4.93 2.20
N THR A 140 19.60 -4.86 3.34
CA THR A 140 18.17 -5.24 3.36
C THR A 140 17.26 -4.22 2.69
N ILE A 141 17.73 -3.00 2.46
CA ILE A 141 17.06 -2.04 1.58
C ILE A 141 16.85 -2.57 0.15
N GLY A 142 17.73 -3.44 -0.35
CA GLY A 142 17.56 -4.08 -1.66
C GLY A 142 16.27 -4.91 -1.75
N ALA A 143 15.77 -5.46 -0.65
CA ALA A 143 14.51 -6.18 -0.63
C ALA A 143 13.30 -5.26 -0.85
N PHE A 144 13.41 -3.97 -0.53
CA PHE A 144 12.33 -2.99 -0.78
C PHE A 144 12.08 -2.74 -2.27
N LEU A 145 13.04 -3.09 -3.14
CA LEU A 145 12.80 -3.12 -4.58
C LEU A 145 11.65 -4.08 -4.90
N PHE A 146 11.72 -5.30 -4.38
CA PHE A 146 10.72 -6.33 -4.61
C PHE A 146 9.40 -6.03 -3.89
N VAL A 147 9.47 -5.40 -2.70
CA VAL A 147 8.26 -4.93 -2.00
C VAL A 147 7.56 -3.82 -2.80
N GLY A 148 8.30 -2.84 -3.33
CA GLY A 148 7.74 -1.81 -4.19
C GLY A 148 7.14 -2.38 -5.48
N MET A 149 7.82 -3.35 -6.09
CA MET A 149 7.31 -4.07 -7.26
C MET A 149 6.03 -4.86 -6.93
N LEU A 150 5.95 -5.46 -5.74
CA LEU A 150 4.73 -6.12 -5.25
C LEU A 150 3.57 -5.12 -5.15
N PHE A 151 3.82 -3.89 -4.68
CA PHE A 151 2.78 -2.87 -4.61
C PHE A 151 2.27 -2.46 -5.99
N VAL A 152 3.16 -2.33 -6.98
CA VAL A 152 2.76 -2.11 -8.38
C VAL A 152 1.95 -3.30 -8.93
N ALA A 153 2.35 -4.54 -8.62
CA ALA A 153 1.61 -5.73 -9.03
C ALA A 153 0.20 -5.77 -8.39
N ASN A 154 0.09 -5.45 -7.10
CA ASN A 154 -1.21 -5.34 -6.41
C ASN A 154 -2.10 -4.25 -7.02
N ALA A 155 -1.53 -3.09 -7.38
CA ALA A 155 -2.26 -2.06 -8.08
C ALA A 155 -2.80 -2.59 -9.43
N ALA A 156 -1.98 -3.32 -10.19
CA ALA A 156 -2.41 -3.96 -11.42
C ALA A 156 -3.54 -4.98 -11.19
N PHE A 157 -3.38 -5.89 -10.23
CA PHE A 157 -4.40 -6.90 -9.92
C PHE A 157 -5.74 -6.28 -9.51
N ASN A 158 -5.72 -5.27 -8.65
CA ASN A 158 -6.93 -4.59 -8.19
C ASN A 158 -7.66 -3.85 -9.32
N ASN A 159 -6.92 -3.29 -10.27
CA ASN A 159 -7.49 -2.46 -11.35
C ASN A 159 -7.80 -3.24 -12.64
N LEU A 160 -7.24 -4.44 -12.81
CA LEU A 160 -7.46 -5.28 -14.00
C LEU A 160 -8.49 -6.40 -13.76
N GLY A 161 -9.19 -6.40 -12.63
CA GLY A 161 -10.24 -7.36 -12.31
C GLY A 161 -9.76 -8.66 -11.64
N PHE A 162 -8.57 -8.65 -11.04
CA PHE A 162 -8.01 -9.81 -10.32
C PHE A 162 -7.68 -9.51 -8.84
N PRO A 163 -8.57 -8.87 -8.05
CA PRO A 163 -8.26 -8.41 -6.69
C PRO A 163 -7.86 -9.54 -5.72
N LEU A 164 -8.32 -10.77 -5.97
CA LEU A 164 -7.94 -11.94 -5.16
C LEU A 164 -6.44 -12.25 -5.24
N TYR A 165 -5.75 -11.92 -6.34
CA TYR A 165 -4.30 -12.05 -6.40
C TYR A 165 -3.62 -11.09 -5.42
N SER A 166 -4.09 -9.84 -5.30
CA SER A 166 -3.54 -8.90 -4.30
C SER A 166 -3.68 -9.44 -2.88
N THR A 167 -4.87 -9.95 -2.54
CA THR A 167 -5.11 -10.55 -1.23
C THR A 167 -4.21 -11.77 -1.00
N ALA A 168 -4.10 -12.66 -2.00
CA ALA A 168 -3.27 -13.85 -1.91
C ALA A 168 -1.78 -13.53 -1.77
N PHE A 169 -1.24 -12.56 -2.53
CA PHE A 169 0.15 -12.14 -2.41
C PHE A 169 0.44 -11.42 -1.08
N ASN A 170 -0.49 -10.59 -0.59
CA ASN A 170 -0.32 -9.92 0.70
C ASN A 170 -0.32 -10.91 1.86
N TRP A 171 -1.28 -11.83 1.93
CA TRP A 171 -1.33 -12.85 2.97
C TRP A 171 -0.23 -13.89 2.81
N GLY A 172 0.08 -14.28 1.58
CA GLY A 172 1.20 -15.17 1.27
C GLY A 172 2.52 -14.59 1.75
N ARG A 173 2.79 -13.31 1.48
CA ARG A 173 3.96 -12.60 2.00
C ARG A 173 3.95 -12.55 3.52
N ALA A 174 2.83 -12.12 4.12
CA ALA A 174 2.70 -11.97 5.57
C ALA A 174 2.88 -13.28 6.35
N THR A 175 2.50 -14.41 5.75
CA THR A 175 2.56 -15.73 6.38
C THR A 175 3.75 -16.54 5.88
N LEU A 176 3.65 -17.15 4.71
CA LEU A 176 4.69 -18.00 4.12
C LEU A 176 5.96 -17.23 3.76
N GLY A 177 5.85 -15.94 3.45
CA GLY A 177 7.01 -15.08 3.18
C GLY A 177 7.71 -14.62 4.46
N THR A 178 6.98 -14.34 5.53
CA THR A 178 7.59 -13.77 6.74
C THR A 178 7.86 -14.83 7.80
N VAL A 179 6.86 -15.62 8.19
CA VAL A 179 6.92 -16.51 9.37
C VAL A 179 8.07 -17.53 9.30
N PRO A 180 8.20 -18.39 8.28
CA PRO A 180 9.26 -19.41 8.27
C PRO A 180 10.65 -18.79 8.13
N PHE A 181 10.80 -17.71 7.36
CA PHE A 181 12.08 -17.05 7.14
C PHE A 181 12.55 -16.31 8.39
N VAL A 182 11.66 -15.61 9.09
CA VAL A 182 11.97 -14.93 10.36
C VAL A 182 12.22 -15.94 11.47
N TRP A 183 11.41 -17.00 11.56
CA TRP A 183 11.63 -18.07 12.53
C TRP A 183 12.98 -18.77 12.34
N PHE A 184 13.40 -19.00 11.10
CA PHE A 184 14.73 -19.54 10.83
C PHE A 184 15.82 -18.51 11.11
N GLY A 185 15.61 -17.27 10.67
CA GLY A 185 16.53 -16.15 10.83
C GLY A 185 16.81 -15.78 12.29
N SER A 186 15.82 -15.90 13.17
CA SER A 186 15.98 -15.59 14.61
C SER A 186 17.06 -16.43 15.29
N ARG A 187 17.39 -17.60 14.76
CA ARG A 187 18.50 -18.44 15.25
C ARG A 187 19.87 -17.77 15.10
N PHE A 188 19.98 -16.78 14.23
CA PHE A 188 21.21 -16.03 13.93
C PHE A 188 21.19 -14.61 14.54
N GLY A 189 20.26 -14.35 15.48
CA GLY A 189 20.15 -13.05 16.15
C GLY A 189 19.23 -12.05 15.42
N PRO A 190 19.24 -10.77 15.84
CA PRO A 190 18.32 -9.76 15.33
C PRO A 190 18.56 -9.43 13.85
N ALA A 191 19.83 -9.46 13.39
CA ALA A 191 20.18 -9.32 11.98
C ALA A 191 19.56 -10.44 11.12
N GLY A 192 19.52 -11.67 11.65
CA GLY A 192 18.90 -12.80 10.97
C GLY A 192 17.38 -12.66 10.83
N VAL A 193 16.69 -12.08 11.83
CA VAL A 193 15.26 -11.70 11.73
C VAL A 193 15.04 -10.72 10.58
N GLN A 194 15.86 -9.65 10.51
CA GLN A 194 15.75 -8.64 9.46
C GLN A 194 16.02 -9.21 8.06
N LEU A 195 17.04 -10.07 7.91
CA LEU A 195 17.35 -10.75 6.66
C LEU A 195 16.26 -11.75 6.26
N GLY A 196 15.69 -12.49 7.22
CA GLY A 196 14.58 -13.40 6.97
C GLY A 196 13.34 -12.65 6.45
N HIS A 197 12.99 -11.53 7.09
CA HIS A 197 11.89 -10.69 6.63
C HIS A 197 12.15 -10.13 5.22
N ALA A 198 13.38 -9.68 4.95
CA ALA A 198 13.80 -9.21 3.63
C ALA A 198 13.67 -10.31 2.55
N ALA A 199 14.15 -11.52 2.84
CA ALA A 199 14.07 -12.67 1.93
C ALA A 199 12.63 -13.01 1.52
N GLY A 200 11.70 -12.98 2.48
CA GLY A 200 10.26 -13.13 2.23
C GLY A 200 9.71 -12.13 1.22
N GLY A 201 10.09 -10.86 1.38
CA GLY A 201 9.73 -9.78 0.46
C GLY A 201 10.28 -10.00 -0.96
N ILE A 202 11.51 -10.48 -1.08
CA ILE A 202 12.14 -10.79 -2.38
C ILE A 202 11.36 -11.89 -3.12
N VAL A 203 11.06 -13.00 -2.43
CA VAL A 203 10.34 -14.14 -3.02
C VAL A 203 8.95 -13.72 -3.48
N PHE A 204 8.15 -13.13 -2.58
CA PHE A 204 6.76 -12.78 -2.91
C PHE A 204 6.67 -11.62 -3.89
N GLY A 205 7.59 -10.64 -3.84
CA GLY A 205 7.62 -9.57 -4.81
C GLY A 205 7.97 -10.05 -6.21
N SER A 206 8.93 -10.97 -6.34
CA SER A 206 9.27 -11.60 -7.62
C SER A 206 8.09 -12.37 -8.20
N LEU A 207 7.43 -13.20 -7.38
CA LEU A 207 6.27 -13.97 -7.79
C LEU A 207 5.09 -13.08 -8.20
N ALA A 208 4.86 -11.98 -7.48
CA ALA A 208 3.80 -11.02 -7.81
C ALA A 208 4.03 -10.37 -9.18
N VAL A 209 5.25 -9.94 -9.48
CA VAL A 209 5.61 -9.36 -10.79
C VAL A 209 5.42 -10.37 -11.92
N ILE A 210 5.91 -11.60 -11.74
CA ILE A 210 5.74 -12.67 -12.74
C ILE A 210 4.25 -12.90 -13.01
N THR A 211 3.43 -12.95 -11.96
CA THR A 211 1.97 -13.11 -12.11
C THR A 211 1.32 -11.90 -12.75
N ALA A 212 1.74 -10.67 -12.45
CA ALA A 212 1.25 -9.45 -13.10
C ALA A 212 1.50 -9.47 -14.62
N PHE A 213 2.71 -9.86 -15.06
CA PHE A 213 2.99 -10.03 -16.48
C PHE A 213 2.19 -11.17 -17.12
N ARG A 214 1.93 -12.27 -16.40
CA ARG A 214 1.06 -13.35 -16.91
C ARG A 214 -0.39 -12.89 -17.07
N VAL A 215 -0.93 -12.17 -16.09
CA VAL A 215 -2.29 -11.62 -16.13
C VAL A 215 -2.44 -10.66 -17.31
N THR A 216 -1.52 -9.70 -17.44
CA THR A 216 -1.57 -8.70 -18.54
C THR A 216 -1.37 -9.30 -19.93
N ARG A 217 -0.71 -10.47 -20.06
CA ARG A 217 -0.65 -11.22 -21.32
C ARG A 217 -1.96 -11.94 -21.66
N THR A 218 -2.72 -12.34 -20.65
CA THR A 218 -4.00 -13.03 -20.81
C THR A 218 -5.11 -12.07 -21.26
N LEU A 219 -4.93 -10.76 -21.04
CA LEU A 219 -5.73 -9.70 -21.64
C LEU A 219 -5.45 -9.66 -23.16
N SER A 220 -6.12 -10.52 -23.92
CA SER A 220 -6.06 -10.56 -25.40
C SER A 220 -7.36 -10.02 -25.99
N SER A 221 -7.24 -9.32 -27.12
CA SER A 221 -8.31 -8.57 -27.77
C SER A 221 -9.52 -9.43 -28.16
N PRO A 222 -10.76 -9.02 -27.86
CA PRO A 222 -11.85 -9.28 -28.79
C PRO A 222 -11.47 -8.58 -30.09
N CYS A 223 -11.34 -9.30 -31.19
CA CYS A 223 -11.33 -8.69 -32.52
C CYS A 223 -12.68 -7.96 -32.65
N PRO A 224 -12.72 -6.61 -32.71
CA PRO A 224 -13.93 -5.97 -33.17
C PRO A 224 -13.94 -6.21 -34.67
N ALA A 225 -14.88 -7.03 -35.15
CA ALA A 225 -15.34 -6.87 -36.52
C ALA A 225 -15.60 -5.37 -36.68
N HIS A 226 -14.96 -4.75 -37.68
CA HIS A 226 -15.17 -3.36 -38.03
C HIS A 226 -16.66 -3.21 -38.36
N VAL A 227 -17.48 -2.85 -37.38
CA VAL A 227 -18.79 -2.28 -37.63
C VAL A 227 -18.48 -0.84 -38.02
N PRO A 228 -18.64 -0.45 -39.29
CA PRO A 228 -18.38 0.93 -39.68
C PRO A 228 -19.30 1.83 -38.85
N ALA A 229 -18.70 2.75 -38.09
CA ALA A 229 -19.44 3.73 -37.32
C ALA A 229 -20.28 4.58 -38.28
N GLY A 230 -21.59 4.63 -38.03
CA GLY A 230 -22.43 5.67 -38.61
C GLY A 230 -21.96 7.04 -38.12
N PRO A 231 -22.07 8.10 -38.94
CA PRO A 231 -21.57 9.41 -38.55
C PRO A 231 -22.42 9.96 -37.38
N GLY A 232 -21.85 9.99 -36.16
CA GLY A 232 -22.41 10.78 -35.07
C GLY A 232 -22.36 10.19 -33.65
N GLU A 233 -22.02 8.93 -33.43
CA GLU A 233 -22.05 8.35 -32.08
C GLU A 233 -20.66 8.23 -31.46
N VAL A 234 -20.29 9.22 -30.65
CA VAL A 234 -19.22 9.07 -29.65
C VAL A 234 -19.86 8.46 -28.40
N PRO A 235 -19.47 7.26 -27.95
CA PRO A 235 -19.99 6.73 -26.70
C PRO A 235 -19.36 7.51 -25.55
N VAL A 236 -20.17 8.33 -24.88
CA VAL A 236 -19.82 8.95 -23.61
C VAL A 236 -19.80 7.82 -22.57
N SER A 237 -18.65 7.64 -21.92
CA SER A 237 -18.51 6.71 -20.81
C SER A 237 -19.20 7.29 -19.56
N ASP A 238 -20.44 6.90 -19.31
CA ASP A 238 -21.24 7.34 -18.15
C ASP A 238 -20.92 6.57 -16.85
N VAL A 239 -19.76 5.91 -16.75
CA VAL A 239 -19.30 5.32 -15.48
C VAL A 239 -18.65 6.44 -14.66
N PRO A 240 -19.17 6.80 -13.47
CA PRO A 240 -18.54 7.79 -12.63
C PRO A 240 -17.17 7.26 -12.18
N THR A 241 -16.09 7.84 -12.71
CA THR A 241 -14.75 7.61 -12.17
C THR A 241 -14.65 8.37 -10.85
N VAL A 242 -15.00 7.72 -9.75
CA VAL A 242 -14.65 8.24 -8.43
C VAL A 242 -13.14 8.12 -8.32
N SER A 243 -12.44 9.25 -8.45
CA SER A 243 -11.00 9.36 -8.17
C SER A 243 -10.76 8.82 -6.76
N ALA A 244 -9.61 8.16 -6.51
CA ALA A 244 -9.22 7.79 -5.16
C ALA A 244 -9.19 9.02 -4.22
N GLU A 245 -8.98 10.21 -4.77
CA GLU A 245 -9.08 11.50 -4.10
C GLU A 245 -10.52 11.85 -3.68
N ALA A 246 -11.52 11.50 -4.49
CA ALA A 246 -12.93 11.70 -4.14
C ALA A 246 -13.41 10.70 -3.07
N ALA A 247 -12.90 9.47 -3.09
CA ALA A 247 -13.15 8.49 -2.03
C ALA A 247 -12.43 8.84 -0.71
N MET A 248 -11.26 9.49 -0.78
CA MET A 248 -10.53 9.98 0.40
C MET A 248 -11.13 11.28 0.96
N ALA A 249 -11.65 12.17 0.10
CA ALA A 249 -12.38 13.36 0.53
C ALA A 249 -13.69 13.01 1.26
N GLU A 250 -14.41 11.96 0.82
CA GLU A 250 -15.57 11.43 1.55
C GLU A 250 -15.21 10.89 2.94
N LEU A 251 -13.97 10.40 3.14
CA LEU A 251 -13.49 9.95 4.44
C LEU A 251 -13.03 11.12 5.33
N ASP A 252 -12.45 12.16 4.75
CA ASP A 252 -12.01 13.37 5.46
C ASP A 252 -13.22 14.22 5.92
N GLU A 253 -14.31 14.25 5.14
CA GLU A 253 -15.59 14.85 5.56
C GLU A 253 -16.26 14.09 6.72
N LEU A 254 -15.95 12.80 6.91
CA LEU A 254 -16.45 11.98 8.02
C LEU A 254 -15.60 12.11 9.30
N GLU A 255 -14.36 12.61 9.21
CA GLU A 255 -13.43 12.75 10.33
C GLU A 255 -13.28 14.19 10.85
N ALA A 256 -13.90 15.19 10.21
CA ALA A 256 -13.89 16.57 10.71
C ALA A 256 -14.64 16.70 12.06
N PRO A 257 -13.97 17.08 13.18
CA PRO A 257 -14.66 17.37 14.41
C PRO A 257 -15.48 18.65 14.23
N ALA A 258 -16.79 18.56 14.45
CA ALA A 258 -17.68 19.72 14.54
C ALA A 258 -17.33 20.57 15.76
N PHE A 259 -16.28 21.39 15.69
CA PHE A 259 -16.13 22.54 16.56
C PHE A 259 -17.13 23.60 16.09
N ARG A 260 -18.31 23.56 16.74
CA ARG A 260 -19.22 24.69 16.78
C ARG A 260 -18.50 25.87 17.42
N GLU A 261 -18.06 26.82 16.61
CA GLU A 261 -18.04 28.22 17.02
C GLU A 261 -19.50 28.62 17.28
N THR A 262 -19.94 28.44 18.52
CA THR A 262 -21.20 29.03 18.95
C THR A 262 -20.86 30.46 19.28
N ASP A 263 -21.27 31.33 18.37
CA ASP A 263 -21.32 32.77 18.49
C ASP A 263 -21.68 33.15 19.94
N ARG A 264 -20.74 33.85 20.59
CA ARG A 264 -20.97 34.51 21.87
C ARG A 264 -21.82 35.74 21.56
N ASN A 265 -23.12 35.53 21.39
CA ASN A 265 -24.07 36.62 21.23
C ASN A 265 -24.34 37.22 22.61
N GLU A 266 -24.13 38.52 22.68
CA GLU A 266 -24.34 39.40 23.81
C GLU A 266 -25.85 39.49 24.10
N ASP A 267 -26.28 39.00 25.26
CA ASP A 267 -27.63 39.30 25.76
C ASP A 267 -27.66 40.71 26.34
N HIS A 268 -28.13 41.65 25.52
CA HIS A 268 -28.62 42.95 25.94
C HIS A 268 -29.96 42.83 26.69
N VAL A 269 -29.92 43.19 27.98
CA VAL A 269 -30.88 43.97 28.78
C VAL A 269 -32.29 44.27 28.19
N LYS A 270 -33.34 43.80 28.88
CA LYS A 270 -34.62 44.45 29.33
C LYS A 270 -35.66 43.34 29.63
N THR A 271 -36.52 43.30 30.65
CA THR A 271 -37.16 44.31 31.53
C THR A 271 -37.92 43.60 32.68
N ASP A 272 -38.16 44.35 33.77
CA ASP A 272 -39.31 44.31 34.71
C ASP A 272 -39.55 43.08 35.62
N HIS A 273 -39.12 43.17 36.89
CA HIS A 273 -39.94 43.46 38.09
C HIS A 273 -39.14 43.28 39.39
#